data_AF-A0A7K2X1K4-F1
#
_entry.id   AF-A0A7K2X1K4-F1
#
_cell.length_a   1.000
_cell.length_b   1.000
_cell.length_c   1.000
_cell.angle_alpha   90.00
_cell.angle_beta   90.00
_cell.angle_gamma   90.00
#
_symmetry.space_group_name_H-M   'P 1'
#
loop_
_entity.id
_entity.type
_entity.pdbx_description
1 polymer ?
#
loop_
_entity_poly.entity_id
_entity_poly.type
_entity_poly.pdbx_seq_one_letter_code
_entity_poly.pdbx_strand_id
1 'polypeptide(L)'
;MRGVTDDARPQDAPLLDELMPWSVAPLRFGRSWIVAPDARTLRTRWDRLVAAEGAEREALFRPSRARTPASAVAALPGQRTGTVRFAREAGPCPAPV
;
A
#
# COMPACT_ATOMS: atom_id res chain seq x y z
N MET A 1 6.32 19.03 45.01
CA MET A 1 5.89 18.47 43.70
C MET A 1 5.91 16.96 43.81
N ARG A 2 4.74 16.34 44.04
CA ARG A 2 4.60 14.88 44.13
C ARG A 2 4.09 14.43 42.77
N GLY A 3 4.86 13.60 42.08
CA GLY A 3 4.46 13.07 40.78
C GLY A 3 3.18 12.25 40.92
N VAL A 4 2.16 12.60 40.14
CA VAL A 4 1.05 11.70 39.85
C VAL A 4 1.58 10.74 38.79
N THR A 5 2.19 9.65 39.24
CA THR A 5 2.17 8.41 38.49
C THR A 5 1.03 7.61 39.09
N ASP A 6 -0.17 7.87 38.59
CA ASP A 6 -1.30 6.97 38.79
C ASP A 6 -0.92 5.65 38.12
N ASP A 7 -0.81 4.58 38.92
CA ASP A 7 -0.44 3.24 38.48
C ASP A 7 -1.69 2.59 37.86
N ALA A 8 -2.20 3.22 36.81
CA ALA A 8 -3.35 2.74 36.06
C ALA A 8 -2.94 1.42 35.42
N ARG A 9 -3.54 0.32 35.90
CA ARG A 9 -3.32 -0.98 35.28
C ARG A 9 -3.86 -0.92 33.85
N PRO A 10 -3.27 -1.61 32.87
CA PRO A 10 -3.70 -1.50 31.46
C PRO A 10 -5.20 -1.73 31.20
N GLN A 11 -5.88 -2.45 32.09
CA GLN A 11 -7.33 -2.69 32.06
C GLN A 11 -8.19 -1.53 32.61
N ASP A 12 -7.60 -0.54 33.29
CA ASP A 12 -8.28 0.63 33.83
C ASP A 12 -8.27 1.82 32.84
N ALA A 13 -7.52 1.71 31.73
CA ALA A 13 -7.50 2.69 30.66
C ALA A 13 -8.60 2.41 29.62
N PRO A 14 -9.29 3.44 29.10
CA PRO A 14 -10.30 3.26 28.05
C PRO A 14 -9.68 2.70 26.77
N LEU A 15 -10.44 1.86 26.05
CA LEU A 15 -10.02 1.31 24.77
C LEU A 15 -9.93 2.42 23.71
N LEU A 16 -9.09 2.20 22.69
CA LEU A 16 -8.94 3.18 21.61
C LEU A 16 -10.26 3.47 20.91
N ASP A 17 -11.09 2.45 20.68
CA ASP A 17 -12.37 2.57 19.98
C ASP A 17 -13.44 3.24 20.84
N GLU A 18 -13.29 3.23 22.18
CA GLU A 18 -14.15 3.98 23.10
C GLU A 18 -13.84 5.48 23.04
N LEU A 19 -12.57 5.84 22.90
CA LEU A 19 -12.14 7.23 22.77
C LEU A 19 -12.33 7.76 21.35
N MET A 20 -12.06 6.94 20.34
CA MET A 20 -11.99 7.31 18.94
C MET A 20 -12.82 6.33 18.09
N PRO A 21 -14.17 6.42 18.09
CA PRO A 21 -15.04 5.48 17.37
C PRO A 21 -14.86 5.46 15.84
N TRP A 22 -14.16 6.45 15.29
CA TRP A 22 -13.80 6.53 13.88
C TRP A 22 -12.41 5.92 13.59
N SER A 23 -11.75 5.33 14.59
CA SER A 23 -10.52 4.56 14.39
C SER A 23 -10.77 3.46 13.36
N VAL A 24 -9.78 3.23 12.50
CA VAL A 24 -9.79 2.11 11.57
C VAL A 24 -8.44 1.42 11.62
N ALA A 25 -8.44 0.12 11.32
CA ALA A 25 -7.20 -0.63 11.22
C ALA A 25 -6.26 0.00 10.17
N PRO A 26 -4.93 -0.08 10.37
CA PRO A 26 -3.96 0.42 9.42
C PRO A 26 -4.11 -0.20 8.02
N LEU A 27 -3.68 0.54 7.00
CA LEU A 27 -3.70 0.09 5.61
C LEU A 27 -2.86 -1.17 5.41
N ARG A 28 -3.47 -2.17 4.74
CA ARG A 28 -2.82 -3.43 4.38
C ARG A 28 -2.52 -3.45 2.89
N PHE A 29 -1.36 -2.90 2.52
CA PHE A 29 -0.96 -2.75 1.12
C PHE A 29 -0.75 -4.08 0.37
N GLY A 30 -0.47 -5.17 1.08
CA GLY A 30 -0.21 -6.50 0.49
C GLY A 30 1.09 -6.61 -0.32
N ARG A 31 1.75 -5.48 -0.58
CA ARG A 31 3.05 -5.36 -1.25
C ARG A 31 3.85 -4.25 -0.57
N SER A 32 5.10 -4.52 -0.24
CA SER A 32 5.97 -3.51 0.39
C SER A 32 6.56 -2.51 -0.60
N TRP A 33 6.69 -2.88 -1.87
CA TRP A 33 7.39 -2.05 -2.85
C TRP A 33 6.62 -0.79 -3.25
N ILE A 34 5.29 -0.76 -3.04
CA ILE A 34 4.42 0.40 -3.32
C ILE A 34 4.49 1.50 -2.24
N VAL A 35 5.28 1.30 -1.18
CA VAL A 35 5.50 2.27 -0.12
C VAL A 35 6.98 2.61 -0.05
N ALA A 36 7.29 3.90 0.02
CA ALA A 36 8.65 4.41 0.20
C ALA A 36 8.61 5.77 0.92
N PRO A 37 9.70 6.18 1.57
CA PRO A 37 9.79 7.49 2.21
C PRO A 37 9.83 8.66 1.20
N ASP A 38 10.17 8.37 -0.06
CA ASP A 38 10.30 9.39 -1.10
C ASP A 38 9.79 8.91 -2.47
N ALA A 39 9.36 9.89 -3.26
CA ALA A 39 8.79 9.69 -4.58
C ALA A 39 9.81 9.16 -5.62
N ARG A 40 11.11 9.46 -5.47
CA ARG A 40 12.15 8.95 -6.38
C ARG A 40 12.30 7.44 -6.23
N THR A 41 12.28 6.93 -5.00
CA THR A 41 12.34 5.49 -4.74
C THR A 41 11.15 4.75 -5.39
N LEU A 42 9.94 5.31 -5.33
CA LEU A 42 8.78 4.71 -6.00
C LEU A 42 8.95 4.68 -7.52
N ARG A 43 9.40 5.80 -8.11
CA ARG A 43 9.68 5.87 -9.56
C ARG A 43 10.72 4.86 -9.99
N THR A 44 11.87 4.79 -9.32
CA THR A 44 12.93 3.83 -9.66
C THR A 44 12.47 2.37 -9.52
N ARG A 45 11.67 2.05 -8.50
CA ARG A 45 11.10 0.70 -8.35
C ARG A 45 10.10 0.39 -9.46
N TRP A 46 9.28 1.37 -9.82
CA TRP A 46 8.35 1.25 -10.94
C TRP A 46 9.11 0.98 -12.24
N ASP A 47 10.11 1.81 -12.56
CA ASP A 47 10.92 1.67 -13.79
C ASP A 47 11.56 0.28 -13.87
N ARG A 48 12.13 -0.21 -12.76
CA ARG A 48 12.66 -1.57 -12.68
C ARG A 48 11.59 -2.63 -12.93
N LEU A 49 10.39 -2.45 -12.38
CA LEU A 49 9.30 -3.41 -12.51
C LEU A 49 8.75 -3.46 -13.94
N VAL A 50 8.58 -2.33 -14.61
CA VAL A 50 8.04 -2.30 -15.98
C VAL A 50 9.07 -2.70 -17.04
N ALA A 51 10.37 -2.51 -16.76
CA ALA A 51 11.46 -2.96 -17.63
C ALA A 51 11.75 -4.47 -17.54
N ALA A 52 11.36 -5.13 -16.45
CA ALA A 52 11.51 -6.56 -16.28
C ALA A 52 10.52 -7.35 -17.14
N GLU A 53 10.87 -8.59 -17.49
CA GLU A 53 10.02 -9.49 -18.27
C GLU A 53 9.84 -10.86 -17.60
N GLY A 54 8.81 -11.59 -18.03
CA GLY A 54 8.54 -12.97 -17.62
C GLY A 54 8.57 -13.18 -16.10
N ALA A 55 9.33 -14.18 -15.67
CA ALA A 55 9.43 -14.59 -14.27
C ALA A 55 10.01 -13.50 -13.35
N GLU A 56 10.93 -12.66 -13.86
CA GLU A 56 11.49 -11.57 -13.06
C GLU A 56 10.41 -10.52 -12.75
N ARG A 57 9.65 -10.11 -13.77
CA ARG A 57 8.54 -9.17 -13.59
C ARG A 57 7.52 -9.70 -12.60
N GLU A 58 7.20 -10.98 -12.68
CA GLU A 58 6.30 -11.63 -11.75
C GLU A 58 6.86 -11.61 -10.31
N ALA A 59 8.13 -11.98 -10.11
CA ALA A 59 8.78 -11.95 -8.82
C ALA A 59 8.81 -10.54 -8.20
N LEU A 60 9.14 -9.51 -9.00
CA LEU A 60 9.15 -8.11 -8.57
C LEU A 60 7.74 -7.61 -8.23
N PHE A 61 6.73 -8.00 -9.00
CA PHE A 61 5.33 -7.63 -8.75
C PHE A 61 4.82 -8.20 -7.42
N ARG A 62 5.29 -9.38 -7.02
CA ARG A 62 4.81 -10.19 -5.88
C ARG A 62 3.32 -10.53 -6.04
N PRO A 63 2.96 -11.58 -6.80
CA PRO A 63 1.58 -11.98 -6.99
C PRO A 63 0.94 -12.41 -5.67
N SER A 64 -0.38 -12.28 -5.60
CA SER A 64 -1.19 -12.66 -4.45
C SER A 64 -2.44 -13.36 -4.97
N ARG A 65 -3.19 -14.04 -4.10
CA ARG A 65 -4.48 -14.63 -4.50
C ARG A 65 -5.42 -13.64 -5.18
N ALA A 66 -5.35 -12.36 -4.80
CA ALA A 66 -6.27 -11.33 -5.25
C ALA A 66 -5.84 -10.65 -6.55
N ARG A 67 -4.53 -10.59 -6.83
CA ARG A 67 -3.96 -9.92 -8.01
C ARG A 67 -2.65 -10.53 -8.46
N THR A 68 -2.53 -10.69 -9.77
CA THR A 68 -1.34 -11.08 -10.53
C THR A 68 -1.04 -10.04 -11.63
N PRO A 69 0.12 -10.09 -12.31
CA PRO A 69 0.39 -9.21 -13.45
C PRO A 69 -0.65 -9.33 -14.58
N ALA A 70 -1.33 -10.48 -14.69
CA ALA A 70 -2.36 -10.72 -15.70
C ALA A 70 -3.75 -10.22 -15.30
N SER A 71 -3.95 -9.75 -14.06
CA SER A 71 -5.24 -9.22 -13.61
C SER A 71 -5.54 -7.87 -14.27
N ALA A 72 -6.73 -7.72 -14.82
CA ALA A 72 -7.30 -6.43 -15.23
C ALA A 72 -8.24 -5.93 -14.14
N VAL A 73 -8.20 -4.64 -13.81
CA VAL A 73 -9.02 -4.06 -12.74
C VAL A 73 -9.69 -2.79 -13.21
N ALA A 74 -10.98 -2.66 -12.91
CA ALA A 74 -11.74 -1.47 -13.22
C ALA A 74 -11.18 -0.25 -12.48
N ALA A 75 -11.25 0.91 -13.13
CA ALA A 75 -10.91 2.17 -12.48
C ALA A 75 -11.89 2.43 -11.33
N LEU A 76 -11.40 3.13 -10.31
CA LEU A 76 -12.27 3.60 -9.24
C LEU A 76 -13.27 4.64 -9.79
N PRO A 77 -14.49 4.74 -9.23
CA PRO A 77 -15.43 5.78 -9.61
C PRO A 77 -14.78 7.17 -9.62
N GLY A 78 -14.94 7.91 -10.72
CA GLY A 78 -14.36 9.24 -10.90
C GLY A 78 -12.87 9.28 -11.27
N GLN A 79 -12.18 8.14 -11.39
CA GLN A 79 -10.77 8.08 -11.75
C GLN A 79 -10.57 7.65 -13.21
N ARG A 80 -9.60 8.28 -13.87
CA ARG A 80 -9.14 7.91 -15.22
C ARG A 80 -7.82 7.15 -15.13
N THR A 81 -7.87 5.94 -14.58
CA THR A 81 -6.69 5.06 -14.46
C THR A 81 -6.73 3.98 -15.54
N GLY A 82 -5.56 3.55 -16.01
CA GLY A 82 -5.47 2.42 -16.94
C GLY A 82 -6.09 1.16 -16.34
N THR A 83 -6.97 0.51 -17.10
CA THR A 83 -7.66 -0.74 -16.70
C THR A 83 -7.09 -1.98 -17.38
N VAL A 84 -6.01 -1.79 -18.15
CA VAL A 84 -5.32 -2.88 -18.84
C VAL A 84 -4.60 -3.78 -17.83
N ARG A 85 -4.29 -5.02 -18.27
CA ARG A 85 -3.49 -5.94 -17.46
C ARG A 85 -2.12 -5.34 -17.20
N PHE A 86 -1.66 -5.40 -15.95
CA PHE A 86 -0.36 -4.86 -15.55
C PHE A 86 0.80 -5.40 -16.38
N ALA A 87 0.73 -6.65 -16.84
CA ALA A 87 1.74 -7.27 -17.70
C ALA A 87 1.98 -6.55 -19.04
N ARG A 88 1.05 -5.68 -19.47
CA ARG A 88 1.18 -4.85 -20.68
C ARG A 88 1.69 -3.43 -20.39
N GLU A 89 1.92 -3.11 -19.13
CA GLU A 89 2.34 -1.77 -18.74
C GLU A 89 3.81 -1.54 -19.11
N ALA A 90 4.08 -0.40 -19.72
CA ALA A 90 5.43 0.04 -20.09
C ALA A 90 5.61 1.55 -19.87
N GLY A 91 4.57 2.23 -19.40
CA GLY A 91 4.58 3.67 -19.20
C GLY A 91 5.32 4.11 -17.94
N PRO A 92 5.48 5.44 -17.78
CA PRO A 92 6.06 6.02 -16.58
C PRO A 92 5.22 5.71 -15.34
N CYS A 93 5.82 5.90 -14.17
CA CYS A 93 5.11 5.73 -12.90
C CYS A 93 3.87 6.64 -12.85
N PRO A 94 2.67 6.11 -12.55
CA PRO A 94 1.44 6.90 -12.61
C PRO A 94 1.44 7.99 -11.53
N ALA A 95 0.91 9.16 -11.88
CA ALA A 95 0.63 10.21 -10.90
C ALA A 95 -0.66 9.88 -10.11
N PRO A 96 -0.77 10.32 -8.85
CA PRO A 96 0.25 10.98 -8.04
C PRO A 96 1.26 9.98 -7.45
N VAL A 97 2.48 10.45 -7.21
CA VAL A 97 3.54 9.75 -6.47
C VAL A 97 4.18 10.69 -5.46
#